data_AF-A0A8T3P1F0-F1
#
_entry.id   AF-A0A8T3P1F0-F1
#
_cell.length_a   1.000
_cell.length_b   1.000
_cell.length_c   1.000
_cell.angle_alpha   90.00
_cell.angle_beta   90.00
_cell.angle_gamma   90.00
#
_symmetry.space_group_name_H-M   'P 1'
#
loop_
_entity.id
_entity.type
_entity.pdbx_description
1 polymer ?
#
loop_
_entity_poly.entity_id
_entity_poly.type
_entity_poly.pdbx_seq_one_letter_code
_entity_poly.pdbx_strand_id
1 'polypeptide(L)'
;PPPPPEEPPPPPPPEELLSPNAGDDVGGGGPAVAAVSLSTVSSAAVKPASGTAPLMIEVLRNDTAFRGRLDPATVDIVTQPRNGVAWANANGAVSYVRSNASTKLGDAFYYTVKDDRGRTSNRARVTVLAAGTSGEICRVVSHVGTTAGNLSAGGAQSPGPTLYRLMSDGRSGSVSLRDAVTGQFAYMPHPATHVVSDRFTYEVVGAGQTARWSARLMFESRLMALGGATTAGVIDAARQLPSVAPRVGYRQALKAVLAADDYRVDFVGSRSAGIGLTDIDADHEAHPGWTLTELAYGRRGDGTDGIYGWLTTHPADVVLLQIERGHIADGVAGVFAVLDEIARWEASAGGNHVSVVVTAPVGSLATLPGWKQFSDGLAAMAAGRETTARGPHKVMVIDHALIDMMDSHGVLYPNPAGYRQMAQTWRDALIESTLLRSCR
;
A
#
# COMPACT_ATOMS: atom_id res chain seq x y z
N PRO A 1 -43.53 -63.21 10.15
CA PRO A 1 -43.11 -62.06 9.31
C PRO A 1 -41.59 -62.04 9.16
N PRO A 2 -41.04 -61.96 7.94
CA PRO A 2 -39.60 -61.91 7.72
C PRO A 2 -39.02 -60.55 8.16
N PRO A 3 -37.71 -60.46 8.47
CA PRO A 3 -37.05 -59.20 8.78
C PRO A 3 -37.00 -58.26 7.55
N PRO A 4 -36.93 -56.93 7.76
CA PRO A 4 -36.93 -55.95 6.67
C PRO A 4 -35.66 -56.07 5.80
N PRO A 5 -35.74 -55.68 4.52
CA PRO A 5 -34.63 -55.78 3.59
C PRO A 5 -33.49 -54.81 3.94
N GLU A 6 -32.25 -55.28 3.79
CA GLU A 6 -31.03 -54.48 3.90
C GLU A 6 -31.00 -53.33 2.88
N GLU A 7 -30.58 -52.17 3.35
CA GLU A 7 -30.43 -50.94 2.57
C GLU A 7 -29.20 -51.03 1.63
N PRO A 8 -29.28 -50.60 0.37
CA PRO A 8 -28.17 -50.69 -0.57
C PRO A 8 -27.01 -49.73 -0.20
N PRO A 9 -25.75 -50.09 -0.53
CA PRO A 9 -24.59 -49.26 -0.19
C PRO A 9 -24.62 -47.90 -0.90
N PRO A 10 -24.03 -46.85 -0.30
CA PRO A 10 -24.04 -45.50 -0.85
C PRO A 10 -23.24 -45.42 -2.17
N PRO A 11 -23.64 -44.51 -3.10
CA PRO A 11 -22.96 -44.35 -4.38
C PRO A 11 -21.52 -43.81 -4.20
N PRO A 12 -20.61 -44.13 -5.13
CA PRO A 12 -19.24 -43.62 -5.09
C PRO A 12 -19.21 -42.08 -5.22
N PRO A 13 -18.21 -41.41 -4.63
CA PRO A 13 -18.10 -39.95 -4.71
C PRO A 13 -17.94 -39.48 -6.17
N PRO A 14 -18.48 -38.29 -6.51
CA PRO A 14 -18.45 -37.79 -7.89
C PRO A 14 -17.01 -37.57 -8.36
N GLU A 15 -16.71 -38.07 -9.56
CA GLU A 15 -15.46 -37.81 -10.27
C GLU A 15 -15.24 -36.30 -10.43
N GLU A 16 -14.04 -35.87 -10.07
CA GLU A 16 -13.56 -34.51 -10.16
C GLU A 16 -13.50 -34.09 -11.64
N LEU A 17 -14.50 -33.34 -12.09
CA LEU A 17 -14.51 -32.72 -13.41
C LEU A 17 -13.36 -31.70 -13.48
N LEU A 18 -12.28 -32.12 -14.13
CA LEU A 18 -11.22 -31.27 -14.66
C LEU A 18 -11.84 -30.10 -15.44
N SER A 19 -11.81 -28.90 -14.87
CA SER A 19 -12.14 -27.68 -15.60
C SER A 19 -10.95 -27.22 -16.45
N PRO A 20 -11.18 -26.81 -17.71
CA PRO A 20 -10.13 -26.49 -18.67
C PRO A 20 -9.55 -25.09 -18.47
N ASN A 21 -8.22 -25.01 -18.55
CA ASN A 21 -7.38 -23.83 -18.82
C ASN A 21 -7.75 -22.49 -18.13
N ALA A 22 -7.10 -22.28 -16.98
CA ALA A 22 -6.66 -20.94 -16.58
C ALA A 22 -5.51 -20.50 -17.51
N GLY A 23 -5.82 -19.60 -18.45
CA GLY A 23 -4.86 -18.88 -19.26
C GLY A 23 -5.03 -17.39 -19.03
N ASP A 24 -4.21 -16.84 -18.13
CA ASP A 24 -3.51 -15.55 -18.23
C ASP A 24 -3.00 -15.18 -16.83
N ASP A 25 -1.87 -15.83 -16.54
CA ASP A 25 -1.05 -15.74 -15.35
C ASP A 25 -0.31 -14.38 -15.37
N VAL A 26 -0.85 -13.37 -14.67
CA VAL A 26 -0.15 -12.09 -14.46
C VAL A 26 0.90 -12.30 -13.36
N GLY A 27 2.10 -12.71 -13.78
CA GLY A 27 3.24 -12.99 -12.91
C GLY A 27 4.04 -11.74 -12.49
N GLY A 28 4.65 -11.85 -11.30
CA GLY A 28 5.77 -11.03 -10.85
C GLY A 28 5.45 -10.10 -9.69
N GLY A 29 5.73 -10.54 -8.46
CA GLY A 29 5.53 -9.75 -7.24
C GLY A 29 6.61 -8.69 -7.01
N GLY A 30 6.18 -7.54 -6.48
CA GLY A 30 6.94 -6.59 -5.66
C GLY A 30 8.08 -5.80 -6.33
N PRO A 31 8.30 -4.52 -5.99
CA PRO A 31 9.40 -3.74 -6.57
C PRO A 31 10.73 -4.09 -5.88
N ALA A 32 11.71 -4.56 -6.65
CA ALA A 32 13.11 -4.51 -6.24
C ALA A 32 13.69 -3.13 -6.61
N VAL A 33 14.21 -2.42 -5.59
CA VAL A 33 15.08 -1.24 -5.74
C VAL A 33 16.49 -1.68 -5.36
N ALA A 34 17.37 -1.86 -6.33
CA ALA A 34 18.80 -2.11 -6.07
C ALA A 34 19.58 -0.79 -6.20
N ALA A 35 20.32 -0.37 -5.16
CA ALA A 35 21.12 0.86 -5.18
C ALA A 35 22.63 0.55 -5.13
N VAL A 36 23.45 1.10 -6.04
CA VAL A 36 24.90 0.79 -6.13
C VAL A 36 25.76 2.03 -6.33
N SER A 37 26.72 2.34 -5.44
CA SER A 37 27.61 3.51 -5.57
C SER A 37 28.89 3.22 -6.36
N LEU A 38 29.41 4.24 -7.04
CA LEU A 38 30.69 4.16 -7.76
C LEU A 38 31.88 4.42 -6.83
N SER A 39 33.07 3.96 -7.22
CA SER A 39 34.33 4.35 -6.59
C SER A 39 35.17 5.05 -7.66
N THR A 40 35.62 6.28 -7.41
CA THR A 40 36.66 6.89 -8.24
C THR A 40 37.97 6.17 -7.98
N VAL A 41 38.44 5.40 -8.96
CA VAL A 41 39.86 5.06 -9.08
C VAL A 41 40.28 5.46 -10.49
N SER A 42 41.12 6.48 -10.57
CA SER A 42 41.81 6.85 -11.80
C SER A 42 42.93 5.84 -12.06
N SER A 43 42.80 5.04 -13.11
CA SER A 43 43.74 5.02 -14.25
C SER A 43 43.44 3.82 -15.15
N ALA A 44 43.49 4.07 -16.46
CA ALA A 44 42.86 3.29 -17.51
C ALA A 44 43.78 2.23 -18.15
N ALA A 45 43.20 1.12 -18.62
CA ALA A 45 43.64 0.45 -19.84
C ALA A 45 42.47 0.07 -20.78
N VAL A 46 42.28 0.85 -21.83
CA VAL A 46 42.47 0.30 -23.18
C VAL A 46 41.43 -0.62 -23.86
N LYS A 47 40.18 -0.89 -23.41
CA LYS A 47 39.21 -1.69 -24.22
C LYS A 47 37.73 -1.43 -23.83
N PRO A 48 36.87 -1.01 -24.80
CA PRO A 48 37.34 -0.48 -26.07
C PRO A 48 38.15 0.77 -25.71
N ALA A 49 39.31 0.98 -26.31
CA ALA A 49 39.79 2.34 -26.38
C ALA A 49 40.36 3.00 -25.07
N SER A 50 40.02 2.63 -23.81
CA SER A 50 40.45 3.26 -22.51
C SER A 50 39.66 2.80 -21.23
N GLY A 51 39.84 1.59 -20.69
CA GLY A 51 40.17 1.37 -19.27
C GLY A 51 39.26 1.68 -18.10
N THR A 52 38.13 0.99 -17.96
CA THR A 52 37.45 0.85 -16.66
C THR A 52 36.80 -0.52 -16.52
N ALA A 53 36.89 -1.15 -15.35
CA ALA A 53 36.28 -2.44 -15.06
C ALA A 53 34.76 -2.30 -14.80
N PRO A 54 33.93 -3.25 -15.27
CA PRO A 54 32.48 -3.20 -15.06
C PRO A 54 32.08 -3.43 -13.60
N LEU A 55 31.09 -2.67 -13.14
CA LEU A 55 30.41 -2.87 -11.86
C LEU A 55 29.46 -4.05 -11.97
N MET A 56 29.68 -5.10 -11.18
CA MET A 56 28.81 -6.28 -11.13
C MET A 56 27.73 -6.10 -10.05
N ILE A 57 26.47 -6.32 -10.44
CA ILE A 57 25.28 -6.07 -9.61
C ILE A 57 24.47 -7.37 -9.52
N GLU A 58 24.36 -7.95 -8.33
CA GLU A 58 23.51 -9.13 -8.09
C GLU A 58 22.04 -8.73 -7.96
N VAL A 59 21.33 -8.65 -9.09
CA VAL A 59 19.95 -8.14 -9.12
C VAL A 59 18.93 -9.13 -8.52
N LEU A 60 19.17 -10.44 -8.63
CA LEU A 60 18.20 -11.47 -8.20
C LEU A 60 18.19 -11.75 -6.70
N ARG A 61 19.12 -11.18 -5.92
CA ARG A 61 19.29 -11.56 -4.51
C ARG A 61 18.09 -11.20 -3.63
N ASN A 62 17.31 -10.19 -4.02
CA ASN A 62 16.08 -9.79 -3.34
C ASN A 62 14.80 -10.10 -4.14
N ASP A 63 14.91 -10.86 -5.22
CA ASP A 63 13.76 -11.29 -6.02
C ASP A 63 13.24 -12.64 -5.55
N THR A 64 11.94 -12.88 -5.73
CA THR A 64 11.31 -14.17 -5.38
C THR A 64 10.40 -14.65 -6.52
N ALA A 65 10.38 -15.97 -6.73
CA ALA A 65 9.46 -16.61 -7.67
C ALA A 65 8.23 -17.15 -6.92
N PHE A 66 7.03 -16.85 -7.43
CA PHE A 66 5.80 -17.40 -6.85
C PHE A 66 5.70 -18.91 -7.14
N ARG A 67 5.85 -19.71 -6.08
CA ARG A 67 5.84 -21.18 -6.13
C ARG A 67 6.85 -21.78 -7.12
N GLY A 68 7.98 -21.13 -7.35
CA GLY A 68 8.99 -21.57 -8.32
C GLY A 68 10.40 -21.14 -7.93
N ARG A 69 11.31 -21.23 -8.90
CA ARG A 69 12.68 -20.69 -8.80
C ARG A 69 12.91 -19.73 -9.94
N LEU A 70 13.62 -18.63 -9.70
CA LEU A 70 14.05 -17.73 -10.78
C LEU A 70 15.11 -18.45 -11.61
N ASP A 71 15.06 -18.27 -12.93
CA ASP A 71 16.10 -18.71 -13.85
C ASP A 71 17.09 -17.56 -14.07
N PRO A 72 18.30 -17.63 -13.48
CA PRO A 72 19.28 -16.54 -13.59
C PRO A 72 19.74 -16.25 -15.02
N ALA A 73 19.67 -17.23 -15.92
CA ALA A 73 20.09 -17.04 -17.30
C ALA A 73 19.09 -16.19 -18.13
N THR A 74 17.94 -15.85 -17.56
CA THR A 74 16.85 -15.14 -18.23
C THR A 74 16.70 -13.67 -17.81
N VAL A 75 17.66 -13.16 -17.03
CA VAL A 75 17.72 -11.73 -16.73
C VAL A 75 17.91 -10.95 -18.02
N ASP A 76 17.02 -10.00 -18.27
CA ASP A 76 17.03 -9.16 -19.46
C ASP A 76 16.88 -7.68 -19.11
N ILE A 77 17.61 -6.81 -19.80
CA ILE A 77 17.62 -5.36 -19.55
C ILE A 77 16.56 -4.69 -20.43
N VAL A 78 15.42 -4.35 -19.83
CA VAL A 78 14.27 -3.71 -20.50
C VAL A 78 14.53 -2.23 -20.82
N THR A 79 15.30 -1.53 -20.00
CA THR A 79 15.61 -0.11 -20.23
C THR A 79 17.02 0.19 -19.82
N GLN A 80 17.83 0.68 -20.76
CA GLN A 80 19.22 1.05 -20.52
C GLN A 80 19.32 2.25 -19.56
N PRO A 81 20.45 2.35 -18.84
CA PRO A 81 20.80 3.55 -18.09
C PRO A 81 20.98 4.76 -19.01
N ARG A 82 20.78 5.97 -18.48
CA ARG A 82 21.00 7.22 -19.22
C ARG A 82 22.47 7.62 -19.29
N ASN A 83 23.26 7.26 -18.26
CA ASN A 83 24.65 7.70 -18.10
C ASN A 83 25.66 6.55 -18.22
N GLY A 84 25.22 5.37 -18.66
CA GLY A 84 26.04 4.17 -18.77
C GLY A 84 25.37 3.10 -19.61
N VAL A 85 25.97 1.93 -19.63
CA VAL A 85 25.49 0.74 -20.35
C VAL A 85 25.40 -0.41 -19.35
N ALA A 86 24.27 -1.11 -19.35
CA ALA A 86 24.04 -2.29 -18.52
C ALA A 86 23.78 -3.53 -19.41
N TRP A 87 24.30 -4.68 -19.02
CA TRP A 87 24.01 -5.96 -19.68
C TRP A 87 23.91 -7.10 -18.67
N ALA A 88 23.01 -8.03 -18.94
CA ALA A 88 22.84 -9.22 -18.12
C ALA A 88 23.97 -10.23 -18.34
N ASN A 89 24.37 -10.90 -17.27
CA ASN A 89 25.32 -12.01 -17.29
C ASN A 89 24.57 -13.34 -17.10
N ALA A 90 25.14 -14.43 -17.59
CA ALA A 90 24.50 -15.76 -17.55
C ALA A 90 24.23 -16.29 -16.12
N ASN A 91 24.89 -15.72 -15.10
CA ASN A 91 24.68 -16.07 -13.69
C ASN A 91 23.56 -15.26 -13.01
N GLY A 92 22.82 -14.42 -13.74
CA GLY A 92 21.76 -13.55 -13.22
C GLY A 92 22.23 -12.27 -12.56
N ALA A 93 23.53 -11.97 -12.59
CA ALA A 93 24.03 -10.63 -12.26
C ALA A 93 23.94 -9.71 -13.48
N VAL A 94 23.92 -8.40 -13.26
CA VAL A 94 24.02 -7.38 -14.31
C VAL A 94 25.36 -6.67 -14.20
N SER A 95 26.05 -6.52 -15.32
CA SER A 95 27.25 -5.70 -15.42
C SER A 95 26.88 -4.30 -15.89
N TYR A 96 27.44 -3.27 -15.27
CA TYR A 96 27.25 -1.87 -15.63
C TYR A 96 28.58 -1.15 -15.84
N VAL A 97 28.69 -0.40 -16.93
CA VAL A 97 29.82 0.50 -17.18
C VAL A 97 29.28 1.91 -17.35
N ARG A 98 29.87 2.87 -16.63
CA ARG A 98 29.54 4.29 -16.80
C ARG A 98 30.24 4.84 -18.04
N SER A 99 29.48 5.49 -18.92
CA SER A 99 30.01 6.03 -20.19
C SER A 99 30.73 7.37 -20.02
N ASN A 100 30.45 8.13 -18.96
CA ASN A 100 31.10 9.40 -18.68
C ASN A 100 31.52 9.53 -17.21
N ALA A 101 32.83 9.49 -16.94
CA ALA A 101 33.40 9.55 -15.59
C ALA A 101 33.33 10.94 -14.93
N SER A 102 32.97 12.01 -15.68
CA SER A 102 32.98 13.39 -15.19
C SER A 102 31.65 13.84 -14.54
N THR A 103 30.55 13.11 -14.73
CA THR A 103 29.25 13.44 -14.16
C THR A 103 28.99 12.67 -12.86
N LYS A 104 28.84 13.39 -11.74
CA LYS A 104 28.48 12.82 -10.42
C LYS A 104 26.97 12.53 -10.28
N LEU A 105 26.28 12.32 -11.39
CA LEU A 105 24.84 12.04 -11.38
C LEU A 105 24.60 10.54 -11.18
N GLY A 106 23.49 10.22 -10.53
CA GLY A 106 22.99 8.85 -10.49
C GLY A 106 22.52 8.37 -11.87
N ASP A 107 22.20 7.10 -11.95
CA ASP A 107 21.73 6.41 -13.15
C ASP A 107 20.68 5.37 -12.75
N ALA A 108 19.90 4.87 -13.69
CA ALA A 108 18.95 3.80 -13.41
C ALA A 108 18.61 2.99 -14.65
N PHE A 109 18.45 1.68 -14.48
CA PHE A 109 18.00 0.76 -15.53
C PHE A 109 16.87 -0.13 -15.01
N TYR A 110 16.13 -0.75 -15.92
CA TYR A 110 15.07 -1.71 -15.58
C TYR A 110 15.42 -3.09 -16.14
N TYR A 111 15.09 -4.15 -15.42
CA TYR A 111 15.25 -5.53 -15.87
C TYR A 111 13.99 -6.37 -15.60
N THR A 112 13.93 -7.52 -16.26
CA THR A 112 12.97 -8.62 -16.00
C THR A 112 13.72 -9.94 -15.89
N VAL A 113 13.11 -10.94 -15.30
CA VAL A 113 13.63 -12.31 -15.21
C VAL A 113 12.47 -13.31 -15.36
N LYS A 114 12.75 -14.53 -15.80
CA LYS A 114 11.75 -15.61 -15.85
C LYS A 114 11.93 -16.58 -14.69
N ASP A 115 10.87 -17.28 -14.35
CA ASP A 115 10.97 -18.45 -13.48
C ASP A 115 11.28 -19.74 -14.25
N ASP A 116 11.45 -20.83 -13.50
CA ASP A 116 11.66 -22.20 -13.95
C ASP A 116 10.49 -22.79 -14.78
N ARG A 117 9.40 -22.04 -14.93
CA ARG A 117 8.24 -22.36 -15.79
C ARG A 117 8.14 -21.43 -17.00
N GLY A 118 9.12 -20.55 -17.20
CA GLY A 118 9.20 -19.62 -18.32
C GLY A 118 8.33 -18.37 -18.18
N ARG A 119 7.74 -18.10 -17.01
CA ARG A 119 6.89 -16.93 -16.77
C ARG A 119 7.76 -15.71 -16.46
N THR A 120 7.54 -14.61 -17.20
CA THR A 120 8.29 -13.36 -17.02
C THR A 120 7.78 -12.56 -15.82
N SER A 121 8.70 -11.93 -15.08
CA SER A 121 8.41 -11.04 -13.96
C SER A 121 7.82 -9.69 -14.40
N ASN A 122 7.34 -8.92 -13.43
CA ASN A 122 7.20 -7.47 -13.51
C ASN A 122 8.57 -6.80 -13.74
N ARG A 123 8.56 -5.51 -14.11
CA ARG A 123 9.79 -4.72 -14.31
C ARG A 123 10.36 -4.28 -12.95
N ALA A 124 11.59 -4.68 -12.67
CA ALA A 124 12.34 -4.27 -11.49
C ALA A 124 13.31 -3.12 -11.83
N ARG A 125 13.56 -2.21 -10.87
CA ARG A 125 14.36 -0.99 -11.09
C ARG A 125 15.68 -1.04 -10.32
N VAL A 126 16.80 -0.87 -11.02
CA VAL A 126 18.12 -0.69 -10.41
C VAL A 126 18.54 0.76 -10.54
N THR A 127 19.04 1.34 -9.45
CA THR A 127 19.61 2.69 -9.36
C THR A 127 21.12 2.59 -9.13
N VAL A 128 21.92 3.23 -9.98
CA VAL A 128 23.39 3.31 -9.82
C VAL A 128 23.76 4.73 -9.38
N LEU A 129 24.27 4.87 -8.16
CA LEU A 129 24.71 6.11 -7.55
C LEU A 129 26.14 6.49 -8.00
N ALA A 130 26.50 7.76 -7.85
CA ALA A 130 27.82 8.27 -8.22
C ALA A 130 28.93 7.90 -7.21
N ALA A 131 30.17 8.31 -7.48
CA ALA A 131 31.27 8.02 -6.56
C ALA A 131 31.35 9.02 -5.42
N GLY A 132 31.43 8.51 -4.19
CA GLY A 132 31.37 9.32 -2.96
C GLY A 132 29.97 9.80 -2.58
N THR A 133 28.90 9.18 -3.11
CA THR A 133 27.52 9.54 -2.76
C THR A 133 26.95 8.70 -1.64
N SER A 134 26.32 9.40 -0.70
CA SER A 134 25.27 8.89 0.17
C SER A 134 24.16 8.21 -0.64
N GLY A 135 23.70 7.03 -0.22
CA GLY A 135 22.44 6.46 -0.67
C GLY A 135 21.35 6.58 0.40
N GLU A 136 20.10 6.43 -0.02
CA GLU A 136 18.94 6.43 0.86
C GLU A 136 18.13 5.16 0.62
N ILE A 137 18.00 4.33 1.65
CA ILE A 137 17.02 3.24 1.65
C ILE A 137 15.71 3.83 2.06
N CYS A 138 14.61 3.44 1.42
CA CYS A 138 13.28 3.72 1.94
C CYS A 138 12.66 2.44 2.49
N ARG A 139 12.00 2.55 3.63
CA ARG A 139 11.25 1.44 4.20
C ARG A 139 9.94 1.89 4.81
N VAL A 140 8.89 1.12 4.57
CA VAL A 140 7.60 1.36 5.22
C VAL A 140 7.60 0.75 6.63
N VAL A 141 7.09 1.49 7.62
CA VAL A 141 7.04 1.13 9.04
C VAL A 141 5.65 1.40 9.62
N SER A 142 5.25 0.61 10.62
CA SER A 142 4.01 0.83 11.36
C SER A 142 4.17 1.93 12.41
N HIS A 143 3.05 2.54 12.82
CA HIS A 143 3.01 3.57 13.87
C HIS A 143 3.24 3.02 15.27
N VAL A 144 3.11 1.71 15.44
CA VAL A 144 3.25 1.00 16.72
C VAL A 144 4.19 -0.19 16.61
N GLY A 145 4.74 -0.61 17.74
CA GLY A 145 5.61 -1.77 17.83
C GLY A 145 6.99 -1.54 17.22
N THR A 146 7.73 -2.62 17.01
CA THR A 146 9.09 -2.58 16.46
C THR A 146 9.09 -3.11 15.03
N THR A 147 9.65 -2.35 14.09
CA THR A 147 9.89 -2.81 12.72
C THR A 147 11.33 -3.25 12.56
N ALA A 148 11.56 -4.52 12.19
CA ALA A 148 12.89 -5.07 11.95
C ALA A 148 13.22 -5.17 10.46
N GLY A 149 14.51 -5.10 10.09
CA GLY A 149 15.03 -5.67 8.84
C GLY A 149 16.38 -5.09 8.46
N ASN A 150 16.69 -4.93 7.17
CA ASN A 150 18.09 -4.91 6.75
C ASN A 150 18.54 -3.58 6.14
N LEU A 151 19.71 -3.13 6.57
CA LEU A 151 20.45 -2.03 5.97
C LEU A 151 21.19 -2.51 4.71
N SER A 152 21.29 -1.63 3.72
CA SER A 152 21.99 -1.89 2.47
C SER A 152 23.45 -1.55 2.63
N ALA A 153 24.30 -2.40 2.06
CA ALA A 153 25.74 -2.15 1.96
C ALA A 153 26.13 -1.44 0.66
N GLY A 154 25.16 -1.00 -0.17
CA GLY A 154 25.30 -0.64 -1.58
C GLY A 154 26.73 -0.41 -2.08
N GLY A 155 27.27 -1.35 -2.86
CA GLY A 155 28.58 -1.20 -3.49
C GLY A 155 29.81 -1.34 -2.57
N ALA A 156 29.69 -1.74 -1.31
CA ALA A 156 30.84 -2.14 -0.49
C ALA A 156 31.42 -3.47 -1.04
N GLN A 157 32.24 -3.39 -2.09
CA GLN A 157 32.96 -4.52 -2.66
C GLN A 157 34.32 -4.70 -1.99
N SER A 158 34.51 -5.78 -1.21
CA SER A 158 35.77 -6.53 -1.13
C SER A 158 35.72 -7.71 -0.16
N PRO A 159 36.65 -8.68 -0.25
CA PRO A 159 36.64 -9.91 0.54
C PRO A 159 37.04 -9.61 1.99
N GLY A 160 36.07 -9.17 2.78
CA GLY A 160 36.21 -8.90 4.22
C GLY A 160 34.84 -8.68 4.85
N PRO A 161 34.70 -8.82 6.18
CA PRO A 161 33.41 -8.62 6.84
C PRO A 161 32.95 -7.17 6.65
N THR A 162 31.78 -6.98 6.05
CA THR A 162 31.09 -5.70 6.03
C THR A 162 30.49 -5.47 7.41
N LEU A 163 30.78 -4.32 8.01
CA LEU A 163 30.23 -3.91 9.30
C LEU A 163 29.37 -2.67 9.16
N TYR A 164 28.25 -2.65 9.86
CA TYR A 164 27.30 -1.54 9.89
C TYR A 164 27.42 -0.81 11.22
N ARG A 165 27.40 0.52 11.16
CA ARG A 165 27.44 1.40 12.34
C ARG A 165 26.36 2.46 12.24
N LEU A 166 25.51 2.59 13.25
CA LEU A 166 24.56 3.70 13.33
C LEU A 166 25.31 5.00 13.66
N MET A 167 24.94 6.08 12.97
CA MET A 167 25.52 7.41 13.16
C MET A 167 24.52 8.38 13.80
N SER A 168 23.23 8.15 13.57
CA SER A 168 22.15 8.88 14.22
C SER A 168 20.96 7.96 14.46
N ASP A 169 20.12 8.37 15.40
CA ASP A 169 18.75 7.88 15.49
C ASP A 169 17.82 8.60 14.50
N GLY A 170 16.56 8.17 14.49
CA GLY A 170 15.45 8.95 13.94
C GLY A 170 15.02 10.06 14.90
N ARG A 171 14.31 11.07 14.40
CA ARG A 171 13.70 12.11 15.24
C ARG A 171 12.42 11.62 15.91
N SER A 172 11.75 10.68 15.26
CA SER A 172 10.42 10.20 15.62
C SER A 172 10.44 8.77 16.15
N GLY A 173 11.63 8.21 16.36
CA GLY A 173 11.82 6.89 16.92
C GLY A 173 13.30 6.59 17.15
N SER A 174 13.55 5.45 17.80
CA SER A 174 14.90 4.96 18.07
C SER A 174 15.26 3.81 17.14
N VAL A 175 16.51 3.74 16.71
CA VAL A 175 17.02 2.63 15.89
C VAL A 175 18.13 1.90 16.65
N SER A 176 18.09 0.58 16.57
CA SER A 176 19.12 -0.30 17.13
C SER A 176 19.61 -1.27 16.07
N LEU A 177 20.92 -1.53 16.03
CA LEU A 177 21.47 -2.64 15.26
C LEU A 177 21.27 -3.94 16.04
N ARG A 178 20.65 -4.93 15.40
CA ARG A 178 20.50 -6.29 15.90
C ARG A 178 21.67 -7.17 15.50
N ASP A 179 22.19 -6.95 14.29
CA ASP A 179 23.39 -7.62 13.78
C ASP A 179 24.19 -6.63 12.92
N ALA A 180 25.38 -6.28 13.40
CA ALA A 180 26.26 -5.33 12.73
C ALA A 180 26.99 -5.94 11.52
N VAL A 181 26.96 -7.25 11.32
CA VAL A 181 27.58 -7.94 10.17
C VAL A 181 26.58 -8.08 9.03
N THR A 182 25.34 -8.45 9.35
CA THR A 182 24.28 -8.58 8.33
C THR A 182 23.53 -7.28 8.07
N GLY A 183 23.76 -6.25 8.90
CA GLY A 183 23.04 -4.99 8.84
C GLY A 183 21.59 -5.10 9.31
N GLN A 184 21.25 -6.11 10.13
CA GLN A 184 19.92 -6.20 10.71
C GLN A 184 19.74 -5.07 11.74
N PHE A 185 18.65 -4.32 11.61
CA PHE A 185 18.25 -3.27 12.51
C PHE A 185 16.82 -3.47 13.00
N ALA A 186 16.48 -2.78 14.08
CA ALA A 186 15.14 -2.62 14.59
C ALA A 186 14.87 -1.15 14.85
N TYR A 187 13.73 -0.66 14.36
CA TYR A 187 13.23 0.68 14.59
C TYR A 187 11.99 0.63 15.49
N MET A 188 11.96 1.47 16.51
CA MET A 188 10.83 1.64 17.42
C MET A 188 10.36 3.11 17.38
N PRO A 189 9.17 3.40 16.84
CA PRO A 189 8.60 4.74 16.87
C PRO A 189 8.44 5.24 18.30
N HIS A 190 8.71 6.53 18.53
CA HIS A 190 8.31 7.20 19.75
C HIS A 190 6.79 7.45 19.73
N PRO A 191 6.12 7.44 20.88
CA PRO A 191 4.74 7.92 20.96
C PRO A 191 4.73 9.42 20.65
N ALA A 192 4.39 9.79 19.42
CA ALA A 192 4.33 11.17 18.95
C ALA A 192 3.02 11.45 18.23
N THR A 193 2.54 12.69 18.29
CA THR A 193 1.40 13.17 17.49
C THR A 193 1.79 13.21 16.01
N HIS A 194 1.10 12.41 15.19
CA HIS A 194 1.19 12.29 13.73
C HIS A 194 2.60 12.41 13.11
N VAL A 195 3.20 11.27 12.76
CA VAL A 195 4.47 11.21 12.03
C VAL A 195 4.24 10.51 10.69
N VAL A 196 4.61 11.16 9.59
CA VAL A 196 4.48 10.58 8.24
C VAL A 196 5.77 9.95 7.73
N SER A 197 6.90 10.40 8.26
CA SER A 197 8.23 9.90 7.90
C SER A 197 9.25 10.16 9.00
N ASP A 198 10.28 9.33 9.05
CA ASP A 198 11.48 9.54 9.85
C ASP A 198 12.73 9.24 9.02
N ARG A 199 13.91 9.61 9.51
CA ARG A 199 15.17 9.34 8.84
C ARG A 199 16.29 9.17 9.85
N PHE A 200 17.10 8.12 9.66
CA PHE A 200 18.36 7.93 10.39
C PHE A 200 19.54 7.73 9.43
N THR A 201 20.76 7.81 9.95
CA THR A 201 21.99 7.66 9.17
C THR A 201 22.88 6.55 9.72
N TYR A 202 23.58 5.87 8.83
CA TYR A 202 24.48 4.76 9.17
C TYR A 202 25.70 4.75 8.26
N GLU A 203 26.75 4.06 8.69
CA GLU A 203 27.97 3.83 7.94
C GLU A 203 28.13 2.33 7.65
N VAL A 204 28.65 2.04 6.46
CA VAL A 204 29.04 0.71 6.02
C VAL A 204 30.55 0.70 5.93
N VAL A 205 31.18 -0.13 6.75
CA VAL A 205 32.63 -0.24 6.91
C VAL A 205 33.09 -1.55 6.27
N GLY A 206 33.91 -1.47 5.23
CA GLY A 206 34.58 -2.61 4.59
C GLY A 206 36.08 -2.60 4.86
N ALA A 207 36.82 -3.51 4.21
CA ALA A 207 38.28 -3.61 4.29
C ALA A 207 38.99 -2.40 3.65
N GLY A 208 38.99 -1.26 4.35
CA GLY A 208 39.68 -0.03 3.97
C GLY A 208 38.81 1.10 3.41
N GLN A 209 37.48 0.93 3.36
CA GLN A 209 36.55 1.97 2.89
C GLN A 209 35.34 2.10 3.82
N THR A 210 34.90 3.33 4.05
CA THR A 210 33.66 3.65 4.77
C THR A 210 32.74 4.45 3.87
N ALA A 211 31.50 4.01 3.75
CA ALA A 211 30.44 4.73 3.04
C ALA A 211 29.33 5.13 4.02
N ARG A 212 28.88 6.39 3.95
CA ARG A 212 27.75 6.88 4.76
C ARG A 212 26.46 6.80 3.97
N TRP A 213 25.40 6.40 4.64
CA TRP A 213 24.07 6.19 4.10
C TRP A 213 23.01 6.83 4.99
N SER A 214 21.82 6.98 4.43
CA SER A 214 20.60 7.30 5.17
C SER A 214 19.54 6.22 4.95
N ALA A 215 18.65 6.06 5.91
CA ALA A 215 17.44 5.26 5.79
C ALA A 215 16.25 6.16 6.08
N ARG A 216 15.38 6.33 5.08
CA ARG A 216 14.06 6.92 5.20
C ARG A 216 13.08 5.86 5.68
N LEU A 217 12.32 6.21 6.69
CA LEU A 217 11.20 5.42 7.16
C LEU A 217 9.94 6.17 6.76
N MET A 218 9.08 5.53 5.99
CA MET A 218 7.77 6.05 5.63
C MET A 218 6.76 5.35 6.51
N PHE A 219 5.94 6.10 7.25
CA PHE A 219 4.90 5.48 8.05
C PHE A 219 3.72 5.10 7.17
N GLU A 220 3.11 3.94 7.46
CA GLU A 220 1.88 3.47 6.82
C GLU A 220 0.83 4.60 6.78
N SER A 221 0.12 4.71 5.66
CA SER A 221 -1.00 5.65 5.55
C SER A 221 -2.16 5.13 6.39
N ARG A 222 -2.65 5.96 7.32
CA ARG A 222 -3.79 5.60 8.17
C ARG A 222 -5.10 5.94 7.48
N LEU A 223 -5.92 4.92 7.24
CA LEU A 223 -7.20 5.01 6.53
C LEU A 223 -8.35 4.84 7.52
N MET A 224 -9.22 5.84 7.65
CA MET A 224 -10.47 5.68 8.39
C MET A 224 -11.60 5.37 7.42
N ALA A 225 -12.08 4.13 7.44
CA ALA A 225 -13.25 3.73 6.67
C ALA A 225 -14.54 4.18 7.37
N LEU A 226 -15.13 5.27 6.88
CA LEU A 226 -16.31 5.93 7.47
C LEU A 226 -17.56 5.65 6.63
N GLY A 227 -18.69 5.38 7.27
CA GLY A 227 -19.97 5.20 6.58
C GLY A 227 -20.94 4.31 7.34
N GLY A 228 -21.87 3.69 6.63
CA GLY A 228 -22.92 2.86 7.23
C GLY A 228 -22.75 1.35 6.99
N ALA A 229 -23.85 0.69 6.61
CA ALA A 229 -23.95 -0.75 6.37
C ALA A 229 -22.95 -1.28 5.32
N THR A 230 -22.74 -0.51 4.25
CA THR A 230 -21.85 -0.85 3.14
C THR A 230 -20.41 -0.93 3.63
N THR A 231 -19.94 0.06 4.41
CA THR A 231 -18.61 0.06 5.02
C THR A 231 -18.45 -1.05 6.07
N ALA A 232 -19.54 -1.37 6.79
CA ALA A 232 -19.57 -2.44 7.78
C ALA A 232 -19.52 -3.85 7.17
N GLY A 233 -19.68 -3.99 5.85
CA GLY A 233 -19.64 -5.29 5.16
C GLY A 233 -20.96 -6.07 5.24
N VAL A 234 -22.11 -5.40 5.23
CA VAL A 234 -23.43 -6.06 5.14
C VAL A 234 -23.60 -6.65 3.75
N ILE A 235 -23.93 -7.95 3.67
CA ILE A 235 -24.06 -8.71 2.42
C ILE A 235 -25.49 -9.25 2.18
N ASP A 236 -26.45 -9.01 3.08
CA ASP A 236 -27.84 -9.49 2.93
C ASP A 236 -28.92 -8.43 3.24
N ALA A 237 -30.11 -8.62 2.66
CA ALA A 237 -31.31 -7.81 2.83
C ALA A 237 -31.89 -7.82 4.24
N ALA A 238 -31.68 -8.91 4.98
CA ALA A 238 -32.21 -9.08 6.31
C ALA A 238 -31.52 -8.15 7.32
N ARG A 239 -30.50 -7.38 6.88
CA ARG A 239 -29.59 -6.61 7.74
C ARG A 239 -28.95 -7.52 8.79
N GLN A 240 -28.92 -8.83 8.54
CA GLN A 240 -28.21 -9.76 9.39
C GLN A 240 -26.75 -9.58 9.04
N LEU A 241 -26.11 -8.77 9.87
CA LEU A 241 -24.68 -8.72 9.93
C LEU A 241 -24.18 -10.17 10.02
N PRO A 242 -23.29 -10.63 9.11
CA PRO A 242 -22.60 -11.90 9.28
C PRO A 242 -21.98 -11.99 10.69
N SER A 243 -21.43 -13.13 11.08
CA SER A 243 -20.61 -13.16 12.31
C SER A 243 -19.49 -12.10 12.25
N VAL A 244 -18.82 -11.77 13.36
CA VAL A 244 -17.81 -10.69 13.31
C VAL A 244 -16.69 -11.03 12.31
N ALA A 245 -16.43 -12.31 12.05
CA ALA A 245 -15.36 -12.77 11.18
C ALA A 245 -15.51 -12.41 9.67
N PRO A 246 -16.67 -12.52 9.00
CA PRO A 246 -16.79 -12.14 7.57
C PRO A 246 -17.06 -10.64 7.32
N ARG A 247 -17.22 -9.83 8.37
CA ARG A 247 -17.67 -8.42 8.28
C ARG A 247 -16.54 -7.46 7.89
N VAL A 248 -16.05 -7.61 6.67
CA VAL A 248 -14.86 -6.91 6.18
C VAL A 248 -15.18 -5.90 5.07
N GLY A 249 -16.33 -6.04 4.40
CA GLY A 249 -16.73 -5.19 3.29
C GLY A 249 -15.66 -5.11 2.20
N TYR A 250 -15.38 -3.90 1.70
CA TYR A 250 -14.29 -3.67 0.73
C TYR A 250 -12.90 -3.64 1.39
N ARG A 251 -12.79 -3.50 2.72
CA ARG A 251 -11.53 -3.14 3.41
C ARG A 251 -10.44 -4.20 3.24
N GLN A 252 -10.78 -5.48 3.35
CA GLN A 252 -9.83 -6.57 3.14
C GLN A 252 -9.31 -6.59 1.70
N ALA A 253 -10.21 -6.51 0.73
CA ALA A 253 -9.84 -6.49 -0.68
C ALA A 253 -9.02 -5.24 -1.01
N LEU A 254 -9.37 -4.08 -0.45
CA LEU A 254 -8.64 -2.82 -0.62
C LEU A 254 -7.21 -2.91 -0.09
N LYS A 255 -7.04 -3.42 1.13
CA LYS A 255 -5.70 -3.65 1.70
C LYS A 255 -4.86 -4.58 0.83
N ALA A 256 -5.46 -5.65 0.30
CA ALA A 256 -4.77 -6.61 -0.56
C ALA A 256 -4.32 -5.99 -1.88
N VAL A 257 -5.18 -5.25 -2.58
CA VAL A 257 -4.83 -4.62 -3.87
C VAL A 257 -3.83 -3.48 -3.68
N LEU A 258 -3.92 -2.69 -2.60
CA LEU A 258 -2.93 -1.66 -2.28
C LEU A 258 -1.56 -2.27 -1.97
N ALA A 259 -1.52 -3.38 -1.23
CA ALA A 259 -0.29 -4.09 -0.93
C ALA A 259 0.36 -4.69 -2.20
N ALA A 260 -0.44 -5.15 -3.17
CA ALA A 260 0.05 -5.58 -4.47
C ALA A 260 0.75 -4.44 -5.24
N ASP A 261 0.30 -3.20 -5.00
CA ASP A 261 0.91 -1.97 -5.50
C ASP A 261 1.94 -1.34 -4.56
N ASP A 262 2.48 -2.09 -3.61
CA ASP A 262 3.51 -1.63 -2.67
C ASP A 262 3.09 -0.42 -1.81
N TYR A 263 1.78 -0.22 -1.65
CA TYR A 263 1.21 0.69 -0.67
C TYR A 263 0.82 -0.11 0.58
N ARG A 264 1.38 0.29 1.72
CA ARG A 264 1.01 -0.28 3.03
C ARG A 264 0.17 0.73 3.79
N VAL A 265 -0.92 0.23 4.35
CA VAL A 265 -1.95 1.03 5.01
C VAL A 265 -2.36 0.38 6.31
N ASP A 266 -2.75 1.23 7.24
CA ASP A 266 -3.24 0.92 8.58
C ASP A 266 -4.68 1.44 8.66
N PHE A 267 -5.66 0.56 8.74
CA PHE A 267 -7.04 0.99 8.96
C PHE A 267 -7.19 1.41 10.42
N VAL A 268 -7.89 2.52 10.65
CA VAL A 268 -8.07 3.08 11.99
C VAL A 268 -9.55 3.35 12.27
N GLY A 269 -9.94 3.18 13.53
CA GLY A 269 -11.28 3.48 14.00
C GLY A 269 -11.60 2.78 15.31
N SER A 270 -12.71 3.18 15.92
CA SER A 270 -13.19 2.67 17.21
C SER A 270 -13.90 1.32 17.10
N ARG A 271 -14.27 0.89 15.89
CA ARG A 271 -14.92 -0.40 15.63
C ARG A 271 -13.95 -1.36 14.98
N SER A 272 -14.12 -2.64 15.27
CA SER A 272 -13.30 -3.70 14.68
C SER A 272 -14.19 -4.87 14.26
N ALA A 273 -14.05 -5.32 13.01
CA ALA A 273 -14.75 -6.46 12.44
C ALA A 273 -13.89 -7.16 11.39
N GLY A 274 -13.92 -8.50 11.38
CA GLY A 274 -12.99 -9.35 10.62
C GLY A 274 -11.99 -10.12 11.48
N ILE A 275 -12.09 -10.03 12.82
CA ILE A 275 -11.15 -10.65 13.76
C ILE A 275 -11.11 -12.17 13.52
N GLY A 276 -9.92 -12.70 13.25
CA GLY A 276 -9.67 -14.13 12.98
C GLY A 276 -9.40 -14.49 11.52
N LEU A 277 -9.54 -13.54 10.58
CA LEU A 277 -9.04 -13.70 9.22
C LEU A 277 -7.57 -13.30 9.15
N THR A 278 -6.78 -14.02 8.36
CA THR A 278 -5.38 -13.64 8.09
C THR A 278 -5.34 -12.40 7.20
N ASP A 279 -4.31 -11.56 7.40
CA ASP A 279 -3.98 -10.38 6.58
C ASP A 279 -5.00 -9.23 6.59
N ILE A 280 -6.05 -9.29 7.41
CA ILE A 280 -6.96 -8.15 7.59
C ILE A 280 -6.44 -7.16 8.63
N ASP A 281 -6.65 -5.88 8.34
CA ASP A 281 -6.73 -4.85 9.36
C ASP A 281 -8.21 -4.57 9.63
N ALA A 282 -8.66 -4.94 10.83
CA ALA A 282 -10.07 -5.10 11.14
C ALA A 282 -10.75 -3.77 11.51
N ASP A 283 -9.98 -2.71 11.71
CA ASP A 283 -10.48 -1.46 12.29
C ASP A 283 -11.25 -0.63 11.24
N HIS A 284 -12.25 0.12 11.70
CA HIS A 284 -13.10 0.98 10.87
C HIS A 284 -14.00 1.88 11.72
N GLU A 285 -14.74 2.77 11.05
CA GLU A 285 -15.71 3.67 11.65
C GLU A 285 -17.07 3.55 10.94
N ALA A 286 -17.55 2.30 10.80
CA ALA A 286 -18.82 2.01 10.13
C ALA A 286 -19.99 1.93 11.12
N HIS A 287 -20.99 2.77 10.93
CA HIS A 287 -22.15 2.91 11.79
C HIS A 287 -23.45 2.73 10.97
N PRO A 288 -23.89 1.47 10.74
CA PRO A 288 -25.12 1.20 10.00
C PRO A 288 -26.34 1.92 10.57
N GLY A 289 -27.10 2.62 9.72
CA GLY A 289 -28.31 3.35 10.11
C GLY A 289 -28.07 4.69 10.81
N TRP A 290 -26.85 5.21 10.77
CA TRP A 290 -26.56 6.59 11.17
C TRP A 290 -26.77 7.55 10.00
N THR A 291 -27.21 8.78 10.27
CA THR A 291 -27.25 9.87 9.30
C THR A 291 -25.87 10.52 9.18
N LEU A 292 -25.64 11.31 8.13
CA LEU A 292 -24.40 12.09 7.98
C LEU A 292 -24.19 13.06 9.15
N THR A 293 -25.26 13.65 9.67
CA THR A 293 -25.20 14.53 10.84
C THR A 293 -24.76 13.78 12.10
N GLU A 294 -25.21 12.55 12.29
CA GLU A 294 -24.77 11.71 13.41
C GLU A 294 -23.33 11.23 13.23
N LEU A 295 -22.87 10.98 11.99
CA LEU A 295 -21.44 10.72 11.73
C LEU A 295 -20.57 11.95 12.02
N ALA A 296 -21.09 13.17 11.79
CA ALA A 296 -20.38 14.41 12.10
C ALA A 296 -20.29 14.64 13.63
N TYR A 297 -21.43 14.64 14.31
CA TYR A 297 -21.54 15.14 15.68
C TYR A 297 -21.66 14.05 16.76
N GLY A 298 -21.79 12.79 16.36
CA GLY A 298 -22.07 11.70 17.29
C GLY A 298 -23.53 11.64 17.74
N ARG A 299 -23.86 10.62 18.53
CA ARG A 299 -25.17 10.44 19.18
C ARG A 299 -25.10 10.58 20.70
N ARG A 300 -23.91 10.44 21.30
CA ARG A 300 -23.76 10.43 22.76
C ARG A 300 -23.74 11.84 23.36
N GLY A 301 -23.30 12.83 22.59
CA GLY A 301 -23.20 14.22 23.04
C GLY A 301 -22.09 14.48 24.07
N ASP A 302 -21.23 13.49 24.33
CA ASP A 302 -20.09 13.57 25.23
C ASP A 302 -18.75 13.84 24.50
N GLY A 303 -18.80 13.97 23.17
CA GLY A 303 -17.63 14.19 22.31
C GLY A 303 -16.76 12.94 22.10
N THR A 304 -17.21 11.76 22.54
CA THR A 304 -16.50 10.49 22.33
C THR A 304 -16.89 9.78 21.04
N ASP A 305 -17.99 10.19 20.42
CA ASP A 305 -18.43 9.76 19.11
C ASP A 305 -18.62 10.93 18.14
N GLY A 306 -18.78 10.62 16.86
CA GLY A 306 -18.66 11.58 15.77
C GLY A 306 -17.21 11.75 15.31
N ILE A 307 -17.05 12.23 14.08
CA ILE A 307 -15.75 12.22 13.37
C ILE A 307 -14.64 12.97 14.11
N TYR A 308 -14.98 14.04 14.82
CA TYR A 308 -14.00 14.76 15.66
C TYR A 308 -13.46 13.89 16.81
N GLY A 309 -14.36 13.19 17.52
CA GLY A 309 -13.98 12.31 18.64
C GLY A 309 -13.19 11.10 18.16
N TRP A 310 -13.60 10.52 17.03
CA TRP A 310 -12.90 9.40 16.41
C TRP A 310 -11.50 9.78 15.92
N LEU A 311 -11.33 10.93 15.27
CA LEU A 311 -10.00 11.38 14.84
C LEU A 311 -9.10 11.74 16.03
N THR A 312 -9.67 12.23 17.14
CA THR A 312 -8.91 12.47 18.37
C THR A 312 -8.31 11.18 18.95
N THR A 313 -9.04 10.08 18.89
CA THR A 313 -8.63 8.79 19.48
C THR A 313 -7.93 7.86 18.50
N HIS A 314 -8.27 7.96 17.21
CA HIS A 314 -7.79 7.14 16.11
C HIS A 314 -7.45 8.06 14.92
N PRO A 315 -6.34 8.83 15.00
CA PRO A 315 -6.04 9.83 13.97
C PRO A 315 -5.79 9.18 12.61
N ALA A 316 -6.33 9.79 11.56
CA ALA A 316 -6.23 9.28 10.18
C ALA A 316 -5.47 10.24 9.27
N ASP A 317 -4.88 9.71 8.20
CA ASP A 317 -4.35 10.51 7.09
C ASP A 317 -5.42 10.72 6.00
N VAL A 318 -6.25 9.69 5.79
CA VAL A 318 -7.31 9.70 4.79
C VAL A 318 -8.59 9.15 5.40
N VAL A 319 -9.70 9.86 5.21
CA VAL A 319 -11.05 9.38 5.51
C VAL A 319 -11.71 8.92 4.21
N LEU A 320 -12.15 7.67 4.20
CA LEU A 320 -12.93 7.07 3.11
C LEU A 320 -14.42 7.17 3.49
N LEU A 321 -15.11 8.21 3.03
CA LEU A 321 -16.53 8.43 3.34
C LEU A 321 -17.41 7.77 2.27
N GLN A 322 -18.01 6.63 2.62
CA GLN A 322 -19.01 5.95 1.79
C GLN A 322 -20.40 6.54 2.04
N ILE A 323 -20.96 7.22 1.04
CA ILE A 323 -22.37 7.67 1.10
C ILE A 323 -23.28 6.46 0.88
N GLU A 324 -24.35 6.37 1.68
CA GLU A 324 -25.38 5.34 1.54
C GLU A 324 -26.65 5.93 0.92
N ARG A 325 -27.51 5.07 0.39
CA ARG A 325 -28.80 5.49 -0.15
C ARG A 325 -29.63 6.27 0.87
N GLY A 326 -29.55 5.89 2.16
CA GLY A 326 -30.23 6.58 3.25
C GLY A 326 -29.73 8.01 3.49
N HIS A 327 -28.44 8.28 3.24
CA HIS A 327 -27.85 9.61 3.45
C HIS A 327 -28.31 10.66 2.43
N ILE A 328 -28.94 10.25 1.32
CA ILE A 328 -29.44 11.19 0.31
C ILE A 328 -30.52 12.11 0.89
N ALA A 329 -31.30 11.62 1.86
CA ALA A 329 -32.32 12.41 2.55
C ALA A 329 -31.71 13.49 3.46
N ASP A 330 -30.47 13.31 3.94
CA ASP A 330 -29.75 14.30 4.75
C ASP A 330 -29.27 15.49 3.89
N GLY A 331 -29.20 15.32 2.58
CA GLY A 331 -28.68 16.29 1.64
C GLY A 331 -27.17 16.50 1.76
N VAL A 332 -26.61 17.33 0.87
CA VAL A 332 -25.15 17.62 0.87
C VAL A 332 -24.70 18.33 2.16
N ALA A 333 -25.60 19.00 2.87
CA ALA A 333 -25.33 19.66 4.14
C ALA A 333 -24.80 18.68 5.21
N GLY A 334 -25.23 17.41 5.18
CA GLY A 334 -24.66 16.37 6.04
C GLY A 334 -23.18 16.11 5.76
N VAL A 335 -22.77 16.14 4.48
CA VAL A 335 -21.35 15.99 4.12
C VAL A 335 -20.56 17.22 4.56
N PHE A 336 -21.13 18.42 4.44
CA PHE A 336 -20.52 19.64 4.99
C PHE A 336 -20.25 19.53 6.49
N ALA A 337 -21.22 19.03 7.27
CA ALA A 337 -21.05 18.83 8.70
C ALA A 337 -19.87 17.92 9.04
N VAL A 338 -19.72 16.80 8.31
CA VAL A 338 -18.56 15.90 8.50
C VAL A 338 -17.25 16.60 8.17
N LEU A 339 -17.18 17.30 7.03
CA LEU A 339 -15.96 18.00 6.61
C LEU A 339 -15.60 19.16 7.55
N ASP A 340 -16.59 19.89 8.07
CA ASP A 340 -16.37 21.00 8.99
C ASP A 340 -15.86 20.51 10.36
N GLU A 341 -16.35 19.36 10.83
CA GLU A 341 -15.83 18.72 12.05
C GLU A 341 -14.40 18.19 11.86
N ILE A 342 -14.07 17.66 10.68
CA ILE A 342 -12.68 17.32 10.33
C ILE A 342 -11.81 18.58 10.36
N ALA A 343 -12.22 19.66 9.69
CA ALA A 343 -11.47 20.92 9.67
C ALA A 343 -11.31 21.53 11.08
N ARG A 344 -12.33 21.38 11.94
CA ARG A 344 -12.27 21.78 13.35
C ARG A 344 -11.24 20.93 14.11
N TRP A 345 -11.16 19.64 13.82
CA TRP A 345 -10.16 18.74 14.40
C TRP A 345 -8.74 19.06 13.92
N GLU A 346 -8.54 19.30 12.63
CA GLU A 346 -7.25 19.72 12.05
C GLU A 346 -6.72 21.01 12.70
N ALA A 347 -7.63 21.91 13.10
CA ALA A 347 -7.29 23.16 13.78
C ALA A 347 -6.98 23.01 15.28
N SER A 348 -7.20 21.82 15.86
CA SER A 348 -7.03 21.56 17.30
C SER A 348 -5.59 21.17 17.67
N ALA A 349 -5.29 21.23 18.97
CA ALA A 349 -4.00 20.79 19.49
C ALA A 349 -3.88 19.26 19.38
N GLY A 350 -3.12 18.79 18.38
CA GLY A 350 -2.96 17.37 18.07
C GLY A 350 -3.62 16.93 16.75
N GLY A 351 -4.36 17.82 16.09
CA GLY A 351 -4.89 17.57 14.75
C GLY A 351 -3.77 17.50 13.70
N ASN A 352 -3.94 16.61 12.73
CA ASN A 352 -3.14 16.58 11.50
C ASN A 352 -4.03 16.80 10.29
N HIS A 353 -3.45 17.18 9.15
CA HIS A 353 -4.23 17.28 7.92
C HIS A 353 -4.78 15.92 7.49
N VAL A 354 -6.06 15.89 7.12
CA VAL A 354 -6.83 14.75 6.65
C VAL A 354 -7.33 15.01 5.23
N SER A 355 -7.01 14.08 4.32
CA SER A 355 -7.66 14.02 3.02
C SER A 355 -8.98 13.25 3.12
N VAL A 356 -10.05 13.72 2.49
CA VAL A 356 -11.35 13.04 2.54
C VAL A 356 -11.78 12.69 1.13
N VAL A 357 -12.03 11.41 0.89
CA VAL A 357 -12.56 10.89 -0.39
C VAL A 357 -14.01 10.47 -0.17
N VAL A 358 -14.94 10.97 -0.98
CA VAL A 358 -16.39 10.85 -0.76
C VAL A 358 -17.07 10.11 -1.91
N THR A 359 -17.54 8.88 -1.70
CA THR A 359 -18.09 8.07 -2.80
C THR A 359 -19.61 8.12 -2.87
N ALA A 360 -20.15 7.90 -4.06
CA ALA A 360 -21.58 7.78 -4.27
C ALA A 360 -22.15 6.50 -3.61
N PRO A 361 -23.47 6.43 -3.38
CA PRO A 361 -24.13 5.19 -3.04
C PRO A 361 -23.88 4.09 -4.08
N VAL A 362 -24.01 2.85 -3.63
CA VAL A 362 -23.87 1.67 -4.49
C VAL A 362 -25.14 1.40 -5.32
N GLY A 363 -24.94 0.88 -6.54
CA GLY A 363 -25.98 0.48 -7.49
C GLY A 363 -26.53 1.61 -8.35
N SER A 364 -27.60 1.37 -9.12
CA SER A 364 -28.15 2.37 -10.04
C SER A 364 -28.60 3.65 -9.33
N LEU A 365 -28.07 4.79 -9.79
CA LEU A 365 -28.27 6.12 -9.20
C LEU A 365 -29.22 6.99 -10.02
N ALA A 366 -29.37 6.73 -11.33
CA ALA A 366 -30.13 7.58 -12.25
C ALA A 366 -31.61 7.76 -11.85
N THR A 367 -32.19 6.77 -11.18
CA THR A 367 -33.58 6.77 -10.72
C THR A 367 -33.73 7.02 -9.21
N LEU A 368 -32.64 7.24 -8.49
CA LEU A 368 -32.67 7.41 -7.04
C LEU A 368 -33.21 8.81 -6.69
N PRO A 369 -34.32 8.94 -5.94
CA PRO A 369 -34.88 10.23 -5.59
C PRO A 369 -33.87 11.11 -4.85
N GLY A 370 -33.77 12.38 -5.24
CA GLY A 370 -32.84 13.35 -4.64
C GLY A 370 -31.37 13.19 -5.06
N TRP A 371 -30.98 12.09 -5.73
CA TRP A 371 -29.58 11.86 -6.11
C TRP A 371 -29.00 12.99 -6.96
N LYS A 372 -29.70 13.43 -8.00
CA LYS A 372 -29.22 14.50 -8.87
C LYS A 372 -28.91 15.78 -8.08
N GLN A 373 -29.80 16.18 -7.19
CA GLN A 373 -29.59 17.37 -6.36
C GLN A 373 -28.41 17.17 -5.41
N PHE A 374 -28.27 16.00 -4.82
CA PHE A 374 -27.16 15.64 -3.93
C PHE A 374 -25.82 15.68 -4.69
N SER A 375 -25.74 15.04 -5.87
CA SER A 375 -24.53 14.97 -6.69
C SER A 375 -24.11 16.35 -7.22
N ASP A 376 -25.07 17.16 -7.69
CA ASP A 376 -24.80 18.53 -8.13
C ASP A 376 -24.24 19.37 -6.97
N GLY A 377 -24.79 19.21 -5.76
CA GLY A 377 -24.28 19.86 -4.55
C GLY A 377 -22.88 19.39 -4.16
N LEU A 378 -22.58 18.09 -4.30
CA LEU A 378 -21.26 17.51 -4.02
C LEU A 378 -20.20 18.05 -4.99
N ALA A 379 -20.54 18.17 -6.27
CA ALA A 379 -19.67 18.77 -7.28
C ALA A 379 -19.43 20.27 -7.02
N ALA A 380 -20.48 21.02 -6.67
CA ALA A 380 -20.36 22.43 -6.30
C ALA A 380 -19.48 22.62 -5.05
N MET A 381 -19.60 21.73 -4.06
CA MET A 381 -18.76 21.73 -2.87
C MET A 381 -17.29 21.45 -3.19
N ALA A 382 -17.01 20.43 -4.02
CA ALA A 382 -15.65 20.12 -4.45
C ALA A 382 -15.00 21.33 -5.14
N ALA A 383 -15.71 21.97 -6.07
CA ALA A 383 -15.23 23.16 -6.76
C ALA A 383 -15.04 24.38 -5.84
N GLY A 384 -15.91 24.57 -4.85
CA GLY A 384 -15.83 25.71 -3.92
C GLY A 384 -14.66 25.64 -2.94
N ARG A 385 -14.31 24.44 -2.46
CA ARG A 385 -13.28 24.26 -1.42
C ARG A 385 -11.84 24.38 -1.93
N GLU A 386 -11.59 24.29 -3.24
CA GLU A 386 -10.27 24.53 -3.86
C GLU A 386 -9.72 25.95 -3.64
N THR A 387 -10.58 26.91 -3.26
CA THR A 387 -10.23 28.34 -3.13
C THR A 387 -9.84 28.79 -1.71
N THR A 388 -9.85 27.89 -0.72
CA THR A 388 -9.55 28.22 0.68
C THR A 388 -8.09 27.91 1.06
N ALA A 389 -7.47 28.77 1.88
CA ALA A 389 -6.05 28.76 2.22
C ALA A 389 -5.53 27.52 3.00
N ARG A 390 -6.38 26.53 3.30
CA ARG A 390 -6.03 25.32 4.06
C ARG A 390 -5.96 24.03 3.22
N GLY A 391 -6.11 24.13 1.89
CA GLY A 391 -6.00 23.00 0.96
C GLY A 391 -7.29 22.17 0.88
N PRO A 392 -7.64 21.59 -0.29
CA PRO A 392 -8.90 20.90 -0.45
C PRO A 392 -8.86 19.54 0.25
N HIS A 393 -9.84 19.26 1.12
CA HIS A 393 -10.30 17.88 1.20
C HIS A 393 -10.63 17.44 -0.23
N LYS A 394 -9.90 16.47 -0.79
CA LYS A 394 -10.11 16.01 -2.17
C LYS A 394 -11.40 15.21 -2.29
N VAL A 395 -12.53 15.93 -2.35
CA VAL A 395 -13.85 15.35 -2.56
C VAL A 395 -13.92 14.78 -3.98
N MET A 396 -13.62 13.50 -4.12
CA MET A 396 -13.78 12.76 -5.37
C MET A 396 -15.08 11.99 -5.33
N VAL A 397 -16.03 12.32 -6.19
CA VAL A 397 -17.26 11.53 -6.35
C VAL A 397 -16.94 10.30 -7.17
N ILE A 398 -16.85 9.16 -6.50
CA ILE A 398 -16.67 7.86 -7.15
C ILE A 398 -18.03 7.21 -7.30
N ASP A 399 -18.46 6.95 -8.54
CA ASP A 399 -19.58 6.04 -8.80
C ASP A 399 -19.06 4.61 -8.71
N HIS A 400 -19.59 3.84 -7.76
CA HIS A 400 -19.21 2.44 -7.64
C HIS A 400 -19.82 1.55 -8.74
N ALA A 401 -20.78 2.04 -9.55
CA ALA A 401 -21.34 1.40 -10.76
C ALA A 401 -21.27 -0.14 -10.76
N LEU A 402 -21.74 -0.74 -9.66
CA LEU A 402 -21.47 -2.15 -9.37
C LEU A 402 -22.35 -3.04 -10.22
N ILE A 403 -21.72 -4.04 -10.82
CA ILE A 403 -22.38 -4.99 -11.74
C ILE A 403 -23.11 -6.09 -10.93
N ASP A 404 -22.71 -6.30 -9.67
CA ASP A 404 -23.18 -7.42 -8.85
C ASP A 404 -23.63 -6.96 -7.45
N MET A 405 -24.96 -6.83 -7.28
CA MET A 405 -25.58 -5.97 -6.26
C MET A 405 -26.83 -6.55 -5.59
N MET A 406 -27.22 -7.79 -5.92
CA MET A 406 -28.51 -8.33 -5.48
C MET A 406 -28.34 -9.56 -4.61
N ASP A 407 -29.01 -9.55 -3.47
CA ASP A 407 -29.49 -10.77 -2.86
C ASP A 407 -30.89 -11.14 -3.40
N SER A 408 -31.38 -12.32 -3.05
CA SER A 408 -32.63 -12.88 -3.54
C SER A 408 -33.90 -12.13 -3.11
N HIS A 409 -33.79 -11.04 -2.35
CA HIS A 409 -34.93 -10.29 -1.79
C HIS A 409 -35.01 -8.84 -2.29
N GLY A 410 -34.18 -8.45 -3.26
CA GLY A 410 -34.28 -7.15 -3.91
C GLY A 410 -33.73 -5.98 -3.08
N VAL A 411 -32.91 -6.25 -2.07
CA VAL A 411 -32.18 -5.21 -1.32
C VAL A 411 -30.76 -5.06 -1.89
N LEU A 412 -30.38 -3.82 -2.19
CA LEU A 412 -29.14 -3.48 -2.88
C LEU A 412 -27.97 -3.35 -1.91
N TYR A 413 -27.39 -4.48 -1.50
CA TYR A 413 -26.08 -4.53 -0.84
C TYR A 413 -25.05 -5.21 -1.75
N PRO A 414 -23.77 -4.78 -1.72
CA PRO A 414 -22.73 -5.47 -2.48
C PRO A 414 -22.56 -6.90 -1.96
N ASN A 415 -22.48 -7.85 -2.88
CA ASN A 415 -22.02 -9.19 -2.55
C ASN A 415 -20.47 -9.21 -2.49
N PRO A 416 -19.81 -10.36 -2.21
CA PRO A 416 -18.35 -10.41 -2.17
C PRO A 416 -17.64 -9.95 -3.46
N ALA A 417 -18.23 -10.14 -4.64
CA ALA A 417 -17.68 -9.65 -5.90
C ALA A 417 -17.84 -8.13 -6.03
N GLY A 418 -19.02 -7.59 -5.67
CA GLY A 418 -19.26 -6.15 -5.58
C GLY A 418 -18.28 -5.44 -4.64
N TYR A 419 -17.99 -6.02 -3.47
CA TYR A 419 -17.00 -5.47 -2.55
C TYR A 419 -15.56 -5.46 -3.11
N ARG A 420 -15.19 -6.44 -3.94
CA ARG A 420 -13.90 -6.42 -4.66
C ARG A 420 -13.85 -5.33 -5.73
N GLN A 421 -14.95 -5.08 -6.44
CA GLN A 421 -15.05 -3.98 -7.39
C GLN A 421 -14.91 -2.63 -6.67
N MET A 422 -15.61 -2.44 -5.55
CA MET A 422 -15.46 -1.24 -4.72
C MET A 422 -14.01 -1.01 -4.29
N ALA A 423 -13.32 -2.08 -3.86
CA ALA A 423 -11.91 -2.00 -3.48
C ALA A 423 -11.01 -1.50 -4.62
N GLN A 424 -11.28 -1.93 -5.87
CA GLN A 424 -10.54 -1.40 -7.02
C GLN A 424 -10.82 0.08 -7.24
N THR A 425 -12.08 0.52 -7.15
CA THR A 425 -12.40 1.94 -7.32
C THR A 425 -11.76 2.82 -6.24
N TRP A 426 -11.74 2.36 -5.00
CA TRP A 426 -11.03 3.02 -3.91
C TRP A 426 -9.52 3.08 -4.15
N ARG A 427 -8.92 1.97 -4.58
CA ARG A 427 -7.49 1.89 -4.91
C ARG A 427 -7.12 2.92 -5.96
N ASP A 428 -7.83 2.95 -7.08
CA ASP A 428 -7.54 3.85 -8.21
C ASP A 428 -7.60 5.31 -7.75
N ALA A 429 -8.67 5.69 -7.05
CA ALA A 429 -8.80 7.04 -6.53
C ALA A 429 -7.70 7.45 -5.55
N LEU A 430 -7.29 6.54 -4.65
CA LEU A 430 -6.23 6.80 -3.67
C LEU A 430 -4.85 6.95 -4.32
N ILE A 431 -4.53 6.12 -5.32
CA ILE A 431 -3.24 6.13 -6.01
C ILE A 431 -3.16 7.31 -6.98
N GLU A 432 -4.16 7.51 -7.84
CA GLU A 432 -4.19 8.58 -8.83
C GLU A 432 -4.17 9.97 -8.18
N SER A 433 -4.78 10.09 -7.00
CA SER A 433 -4.77 11.32 -6.22
C SER A 433 -3.57 11.51 -5.31
N THR A 434 -2.58 10.62 -5.39
CA THR A 434 -1.33 10.66 -4.61
C THR A 434 -1.55 10.79 -3.10
N LEU A 435 -2.64 10.22 -2.58
CA LEU A 435 -3.02 10.29 -1.16
C LEU A 435 -2.26 9.31 -0.28
N LEU A 436 -1.67 8.28 -0.89
CA LEU A 436 -0.95 7.24 -0.18
C LEU A 436 0.56 7.45 -0.26
N ARG A 437 1.23 7.13 0.84
CA ARG A 437 2.68 7.17 0.93
C ARG A 437 3.25 5.80 0.55
N SER A 438 4.34 5.80 -0.19
CA SER A 438 5.12 4.60 -0.48
C SER A 438 6.59 4.94 -0.62
N CYS A 439 7.40 3.90 -0.79
CA CYS A 439 8.81 4.01 -1.07
C CYS A 439 9.14 4.04 -2.56
N ARG A 440 8.13 4.12 -3.43
CA ARG A 440 8.27 4.18 -4.89
C ARG A 440 8.83 5.51 -5.38
#